data_AF-A0AA38GGG9-F1
#
_entry.id   AF-A0AA38GGG9-F1
#
_cell.length_a   1.000
_cell.length_b   1.000
_cell.length_c   1.000
_cell.angle_alpha   90.00
_cell.angle_beta   90.00
_cell.angle_gamma   90.00
#
_symmetry.space_group_name_H-M   'P 1'
#
loop_
_entity.id
_entity.type
_entity.pdbx_description
1 polymer ?
#
loop_
_entity_poly.entity_id
_entity_poly.type
_entity_poly.pdbx_seq_one_letter_code
_entity_poly.pdbx_strand_id
1 'polypeptide(L)'
;MDAFFLLLSSVLIMDFAYGVTLDAFPKTLNISGDNITLEWRDISSPSDLDWVGIYSPPNSENDHFIGYIFLSSCPTWKKGSGSINLPLINLRSPYEFRIFHWDHTQITNSTPVDSDHNPLPSTANLLAKTQAVTFQNLNDPAQLHLAFTSHEDEMRVIFVTKDDLKGYVKYGLEEEGLKGVVEAESFTYKQSDMCDGPANTSLGWRDPGYIHDAVMHGLEPGKRYFYQVGSDQSGWSSIRSFVSRDKDSDETIAFLFGDMGTSVPYRTFLWTQEESKLTIKWLKRDIEELGDKPSFISHIGDISYARGYEWLWDAFFTQIEPLASKVPYHVCIGNHEYDWPLQPWKPEWASRLYGTDGGVANVGCLTA
;
A
#
# COMPACT_ATOMS: atom_id res chain seq x y z
N MET A 1 -58.80 -4.26 -29.00
CA MET A 1 -57.71 -5.20 -28.63
C MET A 1 -56.65 -4.32 -28.01
N ASP A 2 -56.89 -3.93 -26.76
CA ASP A 2 -56.17 -2.84 -26.11
C ASP A 2 -55.21 -3.43 -25.08
N ALA A 3 -53.96 -3.03 -25.24
CA ALA A 3 -52.80 -3.50 -24.49
C ALA A 3 -52.77 -2.88 -23.09
N PHE A 4 -52.63 -3.73 -22.07
CA PHE A 4 -52.22 -3.32 -20.73
C PHE A 4 -50.72 -3.59 -20.57
N PHE A 5 -49.91 -2.53 -20.60
CA PHE A 5 -48.53 -2.55 -20.12
C PHE A 5 -48.52 -2.25 -18.63
N LEU A 6 -48.19 -3.25 -17.82
CA LEU A 6 -47.92 -3.09 -16.38
C LEU A 6 -46.48 -2.59 -16.21
N LEU A 7 -46.33 -1.30 -15.90
CA LEU A 7 -45.08 -0.74 -15.37
C LEU A 7 -44.95 -1.19 -13.91
N LEU A 8 -44.05 -2.13 -13.65
CA LEU A 8 -43.55 -2.39 -12.30
C LEU A 8 -42.60 -1.25 -11.92
N SER A 9 -43.10 -0.29 -11.14
CA SER A 9 -42.26 0.66 -10.42
C SER A 9 -41.54 -0.09 -9.29
N SER A 10 -40.25 -0.34 -9.44
CA SER A 10 -39.38 -0.77 -8.34
C SER A 10 -39.28 0.39 -7.34
N VAL A 11 -40.01 0.30 -6.24
CA VAL A 11 -39.84 1.18 -5.08
C VAL A 11 -38.52 0.77 -4.42
N LEU A 12 -37.48 1.58 -4.63
CA LEU A 12 -36.27 1.55 -3.80
C LEU A 12 -36.70 1.97 -2.40
N ILE A 13 -36.75 1.02 -1.47
CA ILE A 13 -36.87 1.33 -0.04
C ILE A 13 -35.48 1.84 0.38
N MET A 14 -35.28 3.16 0.30
CA MET A 14 -34.22 3.82 1.06
C MET A 14 -34.67 3.83 2.52
N ASP A 15 -34.07 2.97 3.32
CA ASP A 15 -34.23 2.98 4.77
C ASP A 15 -33.46 4.19 5.32
N PHE A 16 -34.05 5.37 5.20
CA PHE A 16 -33.55 6.55 5.90
C PHE A 16 -33.99 6.42 7.36
N ALA A 17 -33.18 5.72 8.16
CA ALA A 17 -33.10 6.07 9.57
C ALA A 17 -32.79 7.58 9.64
N TYR A 18 -33.52 8.34 10.46
CA TYR A 18 -33.06 9.65 10.93
C TYR A 18 -31.73 9.40 11.66
N GLY A 19 -30.63 9.42 10.92
CA GLY A 19 -29.38 8.78 11.32
C GLY A 19 -28.26 9.41 10.53
N VAL A 20 -27.12 9.55 11.21
CA VAL A 20 -25.89 10.20 10.74
C VAL A 20 -25.66 9.98 9.24
N THR A 21 -25.37 11.05 8.52
CA THR A 21 -24.97 10.96 7.11
C THR A 21 -23.46 10.90 7.02
N LEU A 22 -22.94 10.05 6.12
CA LEU A 22 -21.53 9.95 5.81
C LEU A 22 -21.36 9.72 4.31
N ASP A 23 -20.67 10.65 3.67
CA ASP A 23 -20.36 10.58 2.25
C ASP A 23 -18.86 10.74 1.98
N ALA A 24 -18.46 10.31 0.79
CA ALA A 24 -17.11 10.37 0.28
C ALA A 24 -17.14 10.87 -1.17
N PHE A 25 -16.31 11.86 -1.51
CA PHE A 25 -16.21 12.40 -2.86
C PHE A 25 -14.75 12.69 -3.25
N PRO A 26 -14.33 12.40 -4.49
CA PRO A 26 -15.08 11.68 -5.52
C PRO A 26 -15.26 10.19 -5.18
N LYS A 27 -16.23 9.51 -5.83
CA LYS A 27 -16.43 8.05 -5.68
C LYS A 27 -15.43 7.22 -6.50
N THR A 28 -14.80 7.83 -7.50
CA THR A 28 -13.82 7.20 -8.37
C THR A 28 -12.58 8.07 -8.47
N LEU A 29 -11.43 7.52 -8.09
CA LEU A 29 -10.11 8.15 -8.15
C LEU A 29 -9.36 7.73 -9.42
N ASN A 30 -8.41 8.53 -9.87
CA ASN A 30 -7.64 8.23 -11.07
C ASN A 30 -6.35 7.48 -10.73
N ILE A 31 -5.59 7.97 -9.74
CA ILE A 31 -4.28 7.43 -9.38
C ILE A 31 -4.09 7.35 -7.87
N SER A 32 -3.20 6.46 -7.43
CA SER A 32 -2.74 6.43 -6.02
C SER A 32 -2.20 7.80 -5.61
N GLY A 33 -2.63 8.28 -4.44
CA GLY A 33 -2.32 9.61 -3.92
C GLY A 33 -3.42 10.65 -4.16
N ASP A 34 -4.41 10.36 -5.01
CA ASP A 34 -5.60 11.22 -5.13
C ASP A 34 -6.35 11.29 -3.80
N ASN A 35 -6.83 12.48 -3.46
CA ASN A 35 -7.58 12.73 -2.24
C ASN A 35 -9.07 12.46 -2.43
N ILE A 36 -9.68 11.88 -1.39
CA ILE A 36 -11.11 11.99 -1.14
C ILE A 36 -11.39 13.01 -0.05
N THR A 37 -12.59 13.58 -0.09
CA THR A 37 -13.21 14.29 1.03
C THR A 37 -14.30 13.42 1.61
N LEU A 38 -14.14 13.05 2.89
CA LEU A 38 -15.19 12.48 3.71
C LEU A 38 -15.99 13.62 4.34
N GLU A 39 -17.31 13.60 4.24
CA GLU A 39 -18.20 14.56 4.90
C GLU A 39 -19.25 13.83 5.73
N TRP A 40 -19.50 14.29 6.96
CA TRP A 40 -20.55 13.74 7.81
C TRP A 40 -21.41 14.84 8.43
N ARG A 41 -22.66 14.49 8.77
CA ARG A 41 -23.62 15.38 9.45
C ARG A 41 -24.53 14.60 10.38
N ASP A 42 -25.22 15.34 11.24
CA ASP A 42 -26.33 14.85 12.08
C ASP A 42 -25.93 13.84 13.18
N ILE A 43 -24.68 13.88 13.68
CA ILE A 43 -24.31 13.19 14.92
C ILE A 43 -24.90 13.96 16.12
N SER A 44 -25.91 13.38 16.77
CA SER A 44 -26.69 14.05 17.83
C SER A 44 -25.91 14.25 19.14
N SER A 45 -24.93 13.40 19.43
CA SER A 45 -24.13 13.46 20.66
C SER A 45 -22.66 13.15 20.36
N PRO A 46 -21.95 14.10 19.72
CA PRO A 46 -20.58 13.87 19.29
C PRO A 46 -19.65 13.64 20.48
N SER A 47 -18.77 12.65 20.34
CA SER A 47 -17.69 12.36 21.27
C SER A 47 -16.35 12.69 20.62
N ASP A 48 -15.34 13.06 21.43
CA ASP A 48 -13.98 13.27 20.96
C ASP A 48 -13.31 11.99 20.47
N LEU A 49 -13.88 10.84 20.83
CA LEU A 49 -13.47 9.50 20.43
C LEU A 49 -14.28 8.92 19.27
N ASP A 50 -15.30 9.63 18.75
CA ASP A 50 -15.97 9.23 17.52
C ASP A 50 -14.94 9.15 16.39
N TRP A 51 -15.05 8.11 15.56
CA TRP A 51 -14.02 7.82 14.57
C TRP A 51 -14.63 7.29 13.27
N VAL A 52 -13.91 7.53 12.18
CA VAL A 52 -14.17 6.91 10.88
C VAL A 52 -13.14 5.81 10.63
N GLY A 53 -13.62 4.59 10.44
CA GLY A 53 -12.83 3.43 10.05
C GLY A 53 -12.66 3.35 8.54
N ILE A 54 -11.50 2.87 8.12
CA ILE A 54 -11.10 2.70 6.73
C ILE A 54 -11.08 1.20 6.43
N TYR A 55 -11.89 0.78 5.46
CA TYR A 55 -12.03 -0.62 5.08
C TYR A 55 -11.72 -0.79 3.61
N SER A 56 -10.95 -1.81 3.30
CA SER A 56 -10.79 -2.29 1.94
C SER A 56 -10.43 -3.77 2.05
N PRO A 57 -11.18 -4.70 1.45
CA PRO A 57 -12.40 -4.48 0.67
C PRO A 57 -13.61 -3.99 1.51
N PRO A 58 -14.70 -3.50 0.87
CA PRO A 58 -15.90 -3.04 1.56
C PRO A 58 -16.63 -4.11 2.39
N ASN A 59 -16.43 -5.39 2.09
CA ASN A 59 -17.07 -6.51 2.80
C ASN A 59 -16.27 -6.97 4.04
N SER A 60 -15.22 -6.26 4.44
CA SER A 60 -14.51 -6.52 5.69
C SER A 60 -15.44 -6.38 6.90
N GLU A 61 -15.24 -7.24 7.90
CA GLU A 61 -15.89 -7.13 9.22
C GLU A 61 -15.53 -5.80 9.89
N ASN A 62 -16.36 -5.34 10.83
CA ASN A 62 -16.18 -4.01 11.43
C ASN A 62 -14.86 -3.88 12.21
N ASP A 63 -14.34 -4.96 12.79
CA ASP A 63 -13.06 -5.03 13.49
C ASP A 63 -11.85 -5.31 12.58
N HIS A 64 -12.06 -5.46 11.26
CA HIS A 64 -10.99 -5.59 10.26
C HIS A 64 -10.76 -4.29 9.47
N PHE A 65 -10.70 -3.15 10.17
CA PHE A 65 -10.30 -1.88 9.57
C PHE A 65 -8.78 -1.85 9.35
N ILE A 66 -8.31 -1.23 8.26
CA ILE A 66 -6.86 -1.06 8.02
C ILE A 66 -6.30 0.16 8.77
N GLY A 67 -7.19 1.09 9.13
CA GLY A 67 -6.86 2.32 9.82
C GLY A 67 -8.11 3.12 10.17
N TYR A 68 -7.89 4.21 10.90
CA TYR A 68 -8.96 5.07 11.39
C TYR A 68 -8.50 6.52 11.57
N ILE A 69 -9.49 7.42 11.61
CA ILE A 69 -9.29 8.84 11.92
C ILE A 69 -10.35 9.26 12.93
N PHE A 70 -9.94 9.92 14.01
CA PHE A 70 -10.89 10.53 14.94
C PHE A 70 -11.58 11.72 14.28
N LEU A 71 -12.90 11.80 14.39
CA LEU A 71 -13.69 12.93 13.89
C LEU A 71 -13.28 14.24 14.58
N SER A 72 -12.75 14.16 15.80
CA SER A 72 -12.21 15.29 16.57
C SER A 72 -11.04 16.03 15.92
N SER A 73 -10.42 15.44 14.88
CA SER A 73 -9.45 16.12 14.03
C SER A 73 -10.04 17.27 13.21
N CYS A 74 -11.36 17.29 12.98
CA CYS A 74 -12.05 18.34 12.25
C CYS A 74 -12.65 19.39 13.21
N PRO A 75 -12.34 20.69 13.10
CA PRO A 75 -12.79 21.71 14.06
C PRO A 75 -14.31 21.79 14.31
N THR A 76 -15.14 21.35 13.35
CA THR A 76 -16.60 21.40 13.47
C THR A 76 -17.22 20.16 14.11
N TRP A 77 -16.42 19.15 14.49
CA TRP A 77 -16.91 17.85 14.99
C TRP A 77 -17.96 17.96 16.11
N LYS A 78 -17.80 18.93 17.03
CA LYS A 78 -18.73 19.19 18.15
C LYS A 78 -20.14 19.60 17.70
N LYS A 79 -20.30 20.05 16.45
CA LYS A 79 -21.59 20.37 15.84
C LYS A 79 -22.29 19.13 15.26
N GLY A 80 -21.67 17.95 15.37
CA GLY A 80 -22.14 16.71 14.77
C GLY A 80 -21.91 16.62 13.27
N SER A 81 -21.04 17.47 12.73
CA SER A 81 -20.75 17.54 11.30
C SER A 81 -19.30 17.93 11.05
N GLY A 82 -18.72 17.48 9.95
CA GLY A 82 -17.38 17.89 9.56
C GLY A 82 -16.96 17.26 8.25
N SER A 83 -15.70 17.55 7.89
CA SER A 83 -15.06 16.94 6.75
C SER A 83 -13.58 16.68 7.00
N ILE A 84 -13.07 15.62 6.37
CA ILE A 84 -11.67 15.18 6.42
C ILE A 84 -11.22 14.86 5.00
N ASN A 85 -10.01 15.31 4.63
CA ASN A 85 -9.37 14.91 3.38
C ASN A 85 -8.41 13.76 3.63
N LEU A 86 -8.44 12.76 2.75
CA LEU A 86 -7.64 11.55 2.88
C LEU A 86 -7.10 11.12 1.51
N PRO A 87 -5.77 11.06 1.31
CA PRO A 87 -5.20 10.43 0.13
C PRO A 87 -5.36 8.91 0.23
N LEU A 88 -5.81 8.28 -0.86
CA LEU A 88 -5.93 6.83 -0.96
C LEU A 88 -4.90 6.26 -1.92
N ILE A 89 -4.49 5.02 -1.68
CA ILE A 89 -3.64 4.25 -2.59
C ILE A 89 -4.48 3.14 -3.21
N ASN A 90 -4.15 2.73 -4.43
CA ASN A 90 -4.86 1.64 -5.09
C ASN A 90 -4.46 0.29 -4.48
N LEU A 91 -5.22 -0.17 -3.48
CA LEU A 91 -5.05 -1.47 -2.83
C LEU A 91 -5.74 -2.62 -3.60
N ARG A 92 -5.91 -2.47 -4.92
CA ARG A 92 -6.54 -3.44 -5.84
C ARG A 92 -7.98 -3.82 -5.50
N SER A 93 -8.62 -3.08 -4.59
CA SER A 93 -9.99 -3.28 -4.16
C SER A 93 -10.62 -1.93 -3.76
N PRO A 94 -11.95 -1.76 -3.90
CA PRO A 94 -12.64 -0.58 -3.42
C PRO A 94 -12.49 -0.37 -1.90
N TYR A 95 -12.81 0.83 -1.46
CA TYR A 95 -12.86 1.27 -0.07
C TYR A 95 -14.30 1.46 0.41
N GLU A 96 -14.56 1.24 1.69
CA GLU A 96 -15.73 1.71 2.41
C GLU A 96 -15.28 2.41 3.69
N PHE A 97 -15.99 3.48 4.07
CA PHE A 97 -15.73 4.21 5.31
C PHE A 97 -16.93 4.10 6.22
N ARG A 98 -16.68 3.91 7.52
CA ARG A 98 -17.73 3.69 8.51
C ARG A 98 -17.49 4.57 9.73
N ILE A 99 -18.50 5.33 10.16
CA ILE A 99 -18.42 6.07 11.42
C ILE A 99 -18.93 5.19 12.55
N PHE A 100 -18.18 5.16 13.65
CA PHE A 100 -18.60 4.54 14.90
C PHE A 100 -18.64 5.57 16.03
N HIS A 101 -19.63 5.41 16.91
CA HIS A 101 -19.70 6.15 18.16
C HIS A 101 -18.84 5.46 19.22
N TRP A 102 -17.97 6.23 19.85
CA TRP A 102 -17.17 5.74 20.97
C TRP A 102 -16.95 6.85 21.98
N ASP A 103 -16.94 6.52 23.27
CA ASP A 103 -16.79 7.49 24.35
C ASP A 103 -15.97 6.90 25.52
N HIS A 104 -15.54 7.77 26.42
CA HIS A 104 -14.68 7.40 27.55
C HIS A 104 -15.32 6.41 28.53
N THR A 105 -16.65 6.28 28.57
CA THR A 105 -17.35 5.31 29.42
C THR A 105 -17.25 3.89 28.89
N GLN A 106 -16.97 3.74 27.60
CA GLN A 106 -16.77 2.44 26.94
C GLN A 106 -15.33 1.92 27.09
N ILE A 107 -14.41 2.74 27.62
CA ILE A 107 -13.03 2.32 27.91
C ILE A 107 -12.99 1.60 29.25
N THR A 108 -12.63 0.32 29.20
CA THR A 108 -12.48 -0.57 30.35
C THR A 108 -11.06 -1.14 30.43
N ASN A 109 -10.70 -1.78 31.55
CA ASN A 109 -9.41 -2.47 31.70
C ASN A 109 -9.22 -3.65 30.73
N SER A 110 -10.29 -4.13 30.09
CA SER A 110 -10.25 -5.17 29.05
C SER A 110 -10.24 -4.62 27.62
N THR A 111 -10.19 -3.29 27.45
CA THR A 111 -10.13 -2.69 26.11
C THR A 111 -8.80 -3.08 25.47
N PRO A 112 -8.81 -3.61 24.24
CA PRO A 112 -7.58 -3.84 23.49
C PRO A 112 -6.78 -2.54 23.36
N VAL A 113 -5.45 -2.63 23.37
CA VAL A 113 -4.56 -1.49 23.21
C VAL A 113 -3.59 -1.70 22.05
N ASP A 114 -3.13 -0.60 21.45
CA ASP A 114 -2.04 -0.62 20.47
C ASP A 114 -0.66 -0.83 21.13
N SER A 115 0.40 -0.83 20.33
CA SER A 115 1.79 -0.95 20.80
C SER A 115 2.24 0.14 21.77
N ASP A 116 1.60 1.32 21.72
CA ASP A 116 1.89 2.45 22.59
C ASP A 116 0.95 2.48 23.82
N HIS A 117 0.21 1.39 24.05
CA HIS A 117 -0.76 1.22 25.13
C HIS A 117 -1.96 2.18 25.05
N ASN A 118 -2.27 2.71 23.86
CA ASN A 118 -3.49 3.47 23.66
C ASN A 118 -4.68 2.54 23.43
N PRO A 119 -5.86 2.81 24.03
CA PRO A 119 -7.08 2.05 23.77
C PRO A 119 -7.45 2.04 22.27
N LEU A 120 -7.73 0.85 21.73
CA LEU A 120 -8.21 0.69 20.37
C LEU A 120 -9.71 1.03 20.27
N PRO A 121 -10.14 1.70 19.19
CA PRO A 121 -11.53 2.11 19.03
C PRO A 121 -12.52 0.93 18.97
N SER A 122 -13.64 1.07 19.68
CA SER A 122 -14.72 0.08 19.63
C SER A 122 -15.52 0.19 18.33
N THR A 123 -15.90 -0.98 17.79
CA THR A 123 -16.68 -1.14 16.56
C THR A 123 -18.14 -1.49 16.84
N ALA A 124 -18.58 -1.42 18.10
CA ALA A 124 -19.91 -1.85 18.52
C ALA A 124 -21.06 -0.94 18.04
N ASN A 125 -20.81 0.37 17.94
CA ASN A 125 -21.85 1.37 17.66
C ASN A 125 -21.66 2.01 16.28
N LEU A 126 -21.97 1.27 15.22
CA LEU A 126 -21.95 1.79 13.85
C LEU A 126 -23.05 2.84 13.66
N LEU A 127 -22.68 4.05 13.21
CA LEU A 127 -23.61 5.14 12.94
C LEU A 127 -23.95 5.29 11.45
N ALA A 128 -22.94 5.19 10.58
CA ALA A 128 -23.09 5.45 9.15
C ALA A 128 -22.00 4.74 8.34
N LYS A 129 -22.26 4.50 7.05
CA LYS A 129 -21.28 3.99 6.09
C LYS A 129 -21.41 4.70 4.74
N THR A 130 -20.30 4.84 4.04
CA THR A 130 -20.30 5.38 2.67
C THR A 130 -20.76 4.32 1.67
N GLN A 131 -21.16 4.75 0.48
CA GLN A 131 -21.00 3.89 -0.71
C GLN A 131 -19.52 3.61 -0.98
N ALA A 132 -19.23 2.55 -1.73
CA ALA A 132 -17.86 2.20 -2.09
C ALA A 132 -17.17 3.32 -2.89
N VAL A 133 -15.90 3.56 -2.59
CA VAL A 133 -14.98 4.41 -3.35
C VAL A 133 -13.98 3.51 -4.07
N THR A 134 -13.72 3.74 -5.36
CA THR A 134 -12.83 2.89 -6.16
C THR A 134 -11.84 3.72 -6.98
N PHE A 135 -10.91 3.05 -7.65
CA PHE A 135 -10.09 3.65 -8.71
C PHE A 135 -10.71 3.36 -10.08
N GLN A 136 -10.44 4.22 -11.06
CA GLN A 136 -10.86 4.01 -12.46
C GLN A 136 -10.40 2.66 -12.98
N ASN A 137 -9.17 2.28 -12.65
CA ASN A 137 -8.60 1.00 -13.02
C ASN A 137 -7.86 0.36 -11.84
N LEU A 138 -8.45 -0.70 -11.27
CA LEU A 138 -7.80 -1.47 -10.20
C LEU A 138 -6.59 -2.29 -10.71
N ASN A 139 -6.45 -2.46 -12.03
CA ASN A 139 -5.33 -3.14 -12.67
C ASN A 139 -4.19 -2.23 -13.09
N ASP A 140 -4.26 -0.92 -12.80
CA ASP A 140 -3.16 0.00 -13.14
C ASP A 140 -1.83 -0.54 -12.56
N PRO A 141 -0.78 -0.68 -13.39
CA PRO A 141 0.53 -1.09 -12.91
C PRO A 141 1.04 -0.14 -11.82
N ALA A 142 1.32 -0.69 -10.64
CA ALA A 142 1.76 0.07 -9.48
C ALA A 142 3.02 -0.55 -8.88
N GLN A 143 3.61 0.12 -7.89
CA GLN A 143 4.72 -0.42 -7.09
C GLN A 143 5.96 -0.74 -7.95
N LEU A 144 6.19 0.09 -8.98
CA LEU A 144 7.32 -0.07 -9.88
C LEU A 144 8.63 0.01 -9.10
N HIS A 145 9.43 -1.06 -9.19
CA HIS A 145 10.76 -1.10 -8.59
C HIS A 145 11.78 -1.73 -9.51
N LEU A 146 12.91 -1.05 -9.64
CA LEU A 146 14.06 -1.49 -10.41
C LEU A 146 15.00 -2.29 -9.53
N ALA A 147 15.68 -3.28 -10.11
CA ALA A 147 16.71 -4.04 -9.46
C ALA A 147 17.83 -4.40 -10.44
N PHE A 148 19.03 -4.53 -9.91
CA PHE A 148 20.14 -5.08 -10.69
C PHE A 148 19.99 -6.59 -10.88
N THR A 149 20.46 -7.08 -12.02
CA THR A 149 20.67 -8.52 -12.23
C THR A 149 22.16 -8.86 -12.02
N SER A 150 22.53 -10.11 -12.32
CA SER A 150 23.93 -10.55 -12.38
C SER A 150 24.68 -10.00 -13.60
N HIS A 151 23.99 -9.47 -14.60
CA HIS A 151 24.59 -8.90 -15.82
C HIS A 151 24.59 -7.37 -15.74
N GLU A 152 25.67 -6.74 -16.22
CA GLU A 152 25.86 -5.28 -16.11
C GLU A 152 25.07 -4.49 -17.15
N ASP A 153 24.72 -5.11 -18.27
CA ASP A 153 23.91 -4.55 -19.35
C ASP A 153 22.41 -4.87 -19.20
N GLU A 154 21.99 -5.24 -17.99
CA GLU A 154 20.61 -5.59 -17.67
C GLU A 154 20.04 -4.75 -16.53
N MET A 155 18.73 -4.51 -16.59
CA MET A 155 17.95 -3.90 -15.52
C MET A 155 16.64 -4.65 -15.37
N ARG A 156 16.38 -5.17 -14.17
CA ARG A 156 15.09 -5.77 -13.82
C ARG A 156 14.11 -4.69 -13.43
N VAL A 157 12.87 -4.82 -13.88
CA VAL A 157 11.73 -4.04 -13.39
C VAL A 157 10.67 -5.00 -12.88
N ILE A 158 10.12 -4.68 -11.71
CA ILE A 158 9.02 -5.40 -11.12
C ILE A 158 7.87 -4.43 -10.89
N PHE A 159 6.64 -4.89 -11.12
CA PHE A 159 5.41 -4.12 -10.89
C PHE A 159 4.24 -5.04 -10.52
N VAL A 160 3.16 -4.47 -9.99
CA VAL A 160 2.01 -5.23 -9.51
C VAL A 160 0.73 -4.82 -10.24
N THR A 161 -0.11 -5.79 -10.59
CA THR A 161 -1.51 -5.60 -11.05
C THR A 161 -2.48 -6.37 -10.17
N LYS A 162 -3.78 -6.12 -10.30
CA LYS A 162 -4.81 -6.85 -9.54
C LYS A 162 -5.01 -8.27 -10.06
N ASP A 163 -5.21 -8.42 -11.36
CA ASP A 163 -5.54 -9.68 -12.01
C ASP A 163 -4.33 -10.25 -12.76
N ASP A 164 -4.37 -11.55 -13.06
CA ASP A 164 -3.35 -12.29 -13.83
C ASP A 164 -3.40 -11.92 -15.31
N LEU A 165 -2.93 -10.71 -15.60
CA LEU A 165 -2.89 -10.16 -16.95
C LEU A 165 -1.45 -10.18 -17.43
N LYS A 166 -1.24 -10.48 -18.72
CA LYS A 166 0.09 -10.40 -19.32
C LYS A 166 0.69 -9.02 -19.10
N GLY A 167 1.84 -8.98 -18.45
CA GLY A 167 2.63 -7.77 -18.24
C GLY A 167 3.74 -7.63 -19.27
N TYR A 168 4.12 -6.39 -19.62
CA TYR A 168 5.27 -6.11 -20.45
C TYR A 168 6.03 -4.89 -19.93
N VAL A 169 7.32 -4.82 -20.26
CA VAL A 169 8.09 -3.57 -20.23
C VAL A 169 8.43 -3.15 -21.66
N LYS A 170 8.21 -1.87 -21.96
CA LYS A 170 8.72 -1.21 -23.16
C LYS A 170 9.85 -0.27 -22.73
N TYR A 171 10.98 -0.26 -23.44
CA TYR A 171 12.13 0.58 -23.09
C TYR A 171 12.96 1.07 -24.28
N GLY A 172 13.73 2.14 -24.10
CA GLY A 172 14.58 2.72 -25.12
C GLY A 172 15.37 3.96 -24.66
N LEU A 173 16.26 4.46 -25.52
CA LEU A 173 17.04 5.69 -25.26
C LEU A 173 16.24 6.98 -25.53
N GLU A 174 15.16 6.88 -26.31
CA GLU A 174 14.26 7.99 -26.63
C GLU A 174 12.94 7.78 -25.89
N GLU A 175 12.43 8.84 -25.26
CA GLU A 175 11.15 8.81 -24.55
C GLU A 175 9.98 8.50 -25.52
N GLU A 176 10.05 9.06 -26.72
CA GLU A 176 9.15 8.72 -27.82
C GLU A 176 9.70 7.52 -28.59
N GLY A 177 8.89 6.46 -28.73
CA GLY A 177 9.27 5.31 -29.55
C GLY A 177 10.15 4.28 -28.85
N LEU A 178 9.74 3.83 -27.67
CA LEU A 178 10.34 2.71 -26.93
C LEU A 178 10.38 1.42 -27.78
N LYS A 179 11.56 1.06 -28.28
CA LYS A 179 11.75 -0.04 -29.26
C LYS A 179 11.89 -1.41 -28.62
N GLY A 180 12.50 -1.47 -27.43
CA GLY A 180 12.65 -2.71 -26.67
C GLY A 180 11.31 -3.10 -26.07
N VAL A 181 10.94 -4.38 -26.17
CA VAL A 181 9.74 -4.95 -25.56
C VAL A 181 10.09 -6.30 -24.96
N VAL A 182 9.79 -6.48 -23.69
CA VAL A 182 9.98 -7.75 -22.97
C VAL A 182 8.68 -8.10 -22.25
N GLU A 183 8.22 -9.34 -22.39
CA GLU A 183 7.10 -9.89 -21.63
C GLU A 183 7.58 -10.21 -20.21
N ALA A 184 6.78 -9.84 -19.21
CA ALA A 184 7.06 -10.12 -17.82
C ALA A 184 6.59 -11.52 -17.44
N GLU A 185 7.33 -12.19 -16.56
CA GLU A 185 6.86 -13.38 -15.86
C GLU A 185 5.99 -12.97 -14.67
N SER A 186 4.83 -13.59 -14.50
CA SER A 186 3.85 -13.23 -13.49
C SER A 186 3.74 -14.31 -12.41
N PHE A 187 3.73 -13.91 -11.15
CA PHE A 187 3.53 -14.80 -10.01
C PHE A 187 2.73 -14.13 -8.89
N THR A 188 2.28 -14.93 -7.94
CA THR A 188 1.51 -14.46 -6.77
C THR A 188 1.72 -15.42 -5.60
N TYR A 189 1.24 -15.05 -4.42
CA TYR A 189 1.15 -15.91 -3.25
C TYR A 189 -0.25 -15.80 -2.63
N LYS A 190 -0.63 -16.82 -1.86
CA LYS A 190 -1.96 -16.99 -1.27
C LYS A 190 -1.88 -16.97 0.24
N GLN A 191 -3.05 -16.80 0.87
CA GLN A 191 -3.18 -16.85 2.33
C GLN A 191 -2.63 -18.14 2.92
N SER A 192 -2.77 -19.25 2.19
CA SER A 192 -2.26 -20.57 2.57
C SER A 192 -0.74 -20.66 2.61
N ASP A 193 -0.04 -19.72 1.96
CA ASP A 193 1.41 -19.72 1.85
C ASP A 193 2.06 -18.99 3.05
N MET A 194 1.24 -18.29 3.86
CA MET A 194 1.65 -17.63 5.09
C MET A 194 1.74 -18.61 6.26
N CYS A 195 2.83 -18.54 7.04
CA CYS A 195 3.06 -19.47 8.16
C CYS A 195 2.03 -19.37 9.30
N ASP A 196 1.64 -18.15 9.71
CA ASP A 196 0.92 -17.91 10.97
C ASP A 196 0.05 -16.64 10.96
N GLY A 197 -0.72 -16.45 12.02
CA GLY A 197 -1.46 -15.22 12.25
C GLY A 197 -0.51 -14.05 12.58
N PRO A 198 -0.85 -12.82 12.17
CA PRO A 198 -2.11 -12.43 11.52
C PRO A 198 -2.12 -12.65 10.00
N ALA A 199 -0.97 -12.90 9.36
CA ALA A 199 -0.85 -12.96 7.89
C ALA A 199 -1.72 -14.03 7.23
N ASN A 200 -1.91 -15.18 7.88
CA ASN A 200 -2.76 -16.26 7.38
C ASN A 200 -4.24 -16.15 7.80
N THR A 201 -4.63 -15.04 8.45
CA THR A 201 -6.00 -14.78 8.93
C THR A 201 -6.64 -13.65 8.13
N SER A 202 -7.97 -13.54 8.16
CA SER A 202 -8.71 -12.46 7.50
C SER A 202 -8.39 -11.05 8.03
N LEU A 203 -7.74 -10.95 9.19
CA LEU A 203 -7.35 -9.67 9.79
C LEU A 203 -6.08 -9.11 9.12
N GLY A 204 -5.08 -9.97 8.86
CA GLY A 204 -3.79 -9.57 8.29
C GLY A 204 -3.67 -9.79 6.78
N TRP A 205 -4.32 -10.84 6.28
CA TRP A 205 -4.27 -11.22 4.88
C TRP A 205 -4.95 -10.21 3.97
N ARG A 206 -4.29 -9.92 2.86
CA ARG A 206 -4.86 -9.22 1.72
C ARG A 206 -4.28 -9.82 0.46
N ASP A 207 -5.10 -9.94 -0.58
CA ASP A 207 -4.63 -10.39 -1.88
C ASP A 207 -3.54 -9.43 -2.43
N PRO A 208 -2.32 -9.94 -2.70
CA PRO A 208 -1.22 -9.12 -3.19
C PRO A 208 -1.38 -8.74 -4.67
N GLY A 209 -2.36 -9.32 -5.37
CA GLY A 209 -2.45 -9.25 -6.82
C GLY A 209 -1.40 -10.14 -7.47
N TYR A 210 -0.91 -9.70 -8.63
CA TYR A 210 0.09 -10.42 -9.42
C TYR A 210 1.33 -9.55 -9.58
N ILE A 211 2.47 -10.13 -9.21
CA ILE A 211 3.80 -9.53 -9.30
C ILE A 211 4.37 -9.92 -10.66
N HIS A 212 4.76 -8.93 -11.44
CA HIS A 212 5.31 -9.08 -12.79
C HIS A 212 6.78 -8.74 -12.78
N ASP A 213 7.61 -9.64 -13.28
CA ASP A 213 9.06 -9.52 -13.31
C ASP A 213 9.56 -9.54 -14.76
N ALA A 214 10.20 -8.46 -15.19
CA ALA A 214 10.79 -8.37 -16.53
C ALA A 214 12.23 -7.86 -16.46
N VAL A 215 13.06 -8.33 -17.38
CA VAL A 215 14.46 -7.91 -17.51
C VAL A 215 14.65 -7.17 -18.82
N MET A 216 15.10 -5.92 -18.73
CA MET A 216 15.55 -5.13 -19.89
C MET A 216 17.00 -5.48 -20.17
N HIS A 217 17.31 -5.88 -21.40
CA HIS A 217 18.64 -6.38 -21.79
C HIS A 217 19.35 -5.44 -22.78
N GLY A 218 20.68 -5.60 -22.91
CA GLY A 218 21.50 -4.92 -23.91
C GLY A 218 21.62 -3.42 -23.68
N LEU A 219 21.66 -3.01 -22.41
CA LEU A 219 21.75 -1.61 -22.01
C LEU A 219 23.17 -1.08 -22.20
N GLU A 220 23.28 0.07 -22.88
CA GLU A 220 24.55 0.79 -23.00
C GLU A 220 24.97 1.34 -21.63
N PRO A 221 26.27 1.25 -21.24
CA PRO A 221 26.72 1.73 -19.94
C PRO A 221 26.51 3.22 -19.70
N GLY A 222 26.04 3.59 -18.50
CA GLY A 222 25.90 4.99 -18.07
C GLY A 222 24.91 5.83 -18.90
N LYS A 223 23.93 5.20 -19.56
CA LYS A 223 22.93 5.88 -20.39
C LYS A 223 21.60 5.99 -19.67
N ARG A 224 20.90 7.10 -19.90
CA ARG A 224 19.50 7.25 -19.52
C ARG A 224 18.62 6.43 -20.45
N TYR A 225 17.86 5.51 -19.86
CA TYR A 225 16.81 4.75 -20.54
C TYR A 225 15.44 5.20 -20.05
N PHE A 226 14.50 5.31 -20.96
CA PHE A 226 13.08 5.49 -20.70
C PHE A 226 12.38 4.15 -20.76
N TYR A 227 11.37 3.96 -19.91
CA TYR A 227 10.57 2.75 -19.90
C TYR A 227 9.14 2.99 -19.41
N GLN A 228 8.24 2.08 -19.77
CA GLN A 228 6.89 1.99 -19.20
C GLN A 228 6.52 0.52 -19.06
N VAL A 229 5.67 0.22 -18.07
CA VAL A 229 5.21 -1.15 -17.79
C VAL A 229 3.71 -1.27 -17.92
N GLY A 230 3.23 -2.48 -18.15
CA GLY A 230 1.81 -2.79 -18.24
C GLY A 230 1.43 -3.49 -19.53
N SER A 231 0.19 -3.29 -19.97
CA SER A 231 -0.37 -3.90 -21.17
C SER A 231 -1.61 -3.16 -21.65
N ASP A 232 -2.09 -3.49 -22.85
CA ASP A 232 -3.34 -2.94 -23.37
C ASP A 232 -4.58 -3.42 -22.58
N GLN A 233 -4.44 -4.47 -21.76
CA GLN A 233 -5.52 -5.01 -20.91
C GLN A 233 -5.50 -4.40 -19.51
N SER A 234 -4.32 -4.28 -18.91
CA SER A 234 -4.13 -3.74 -17.55
C SER A 234 -4.00 -2.23 -17.51
N GLY A 235 -3.76 -1.57 -18.65
CA GLY A 235 -3.29 -0.19 -18.71
C GLY A 235 -1.76 -0.10 -18.70
N TRP A 236 -1.24 1.01 -19.21
CA TRP A 236 0.19 1.34 -19.23
C TRP A 236 0.50 2.38 -18.15
N SER A 237 1.62 2.20 -17.45
CA SER A 237 2.16 3.23 -16.55
C SER A 237 2.53 4.50 -17.32
N SER A 238 2.73 5.60 -16.61
CA SER A 238 3.47 6.73 -17.18
C SER A 238 4.90 6.30 -17.54
N ILE A 239 5.49 6.97 -18.52
CA ILE A 239 6.90 6.75 -18.87
C ILE A 239 7.77 7.23 -17.71
N ARG A 240 8.71 6.36 -17.31
CA ARG A 240 9.72 6.59 -16.29
C ARG A 240 11.10 6.53 -16.93
N SER A 241 12.14 6.89 -16.19
CA SER A 241 13.52 6.72 -16.65
C SER A 241 14.46 6.33 -15.53
N PHE A 242 15.55 5.66 -15.91
CA PHE A 242 16.67 5.29 -15.05
C PHE A 242 17.98 5.48 -15.79
N VAL A 243 19.10 5.46 -15.07
CA VAL A 243 20.44 5.42 -15.65
C VAL A 243 20.98 3.99 -15.51
N SER A 244 21.39 3.38 -16.62
CA SER A 244 21.99 2.05 -16.62
C SER A 244 23.31 2.01 -15.83
N ARG A 245 23.72 0.82 -15.39
CA ARG A 245 25.01 0.64 -14.72
C ARG A 245 26.13 1.09 -15.64
N ASP A 246 27.16 1.72 -15.09
CA ASP A 246 28.35 2.10 -15.85
C ASP A 246 29.55 1.27 -15.37
N LYS A 247 29.89 0.23 -16.14
CA LYS A 247 31.03 -0.66 -15.85
C LYS A 247 32.39 0.02 -16.06
N ASP A 248 32.41 1.11 -16.80
CA ASP A 248 33.63 1.85 -17.12
C ASP A 248 33.87 3.01 -16.13
N SER A 249 32.95 3.20 -15.16
CA SER A 249 33.06 4.20 -14.10
C SER A 249 34.07 3.78 -13.03
N ASP A 250 34.83 4.77 -12.52
CA ASP A 250 35.70 4.65 -11.35
C ASP A 250 35.00 5.04 -10.04
N GLU A 251 33.72 5.42 -10.10
CA GLU A 251 32.91 5.86 -8.96
C GLU A 251 31.70 4.93 -8.78
N THR A 252 31.35 4.63 -7.53
CA THR A 252 30.10 3.93 -7.19
C THR A 252 29.34 4.76 -6.17
N ILE A 253 28.12 5.18 -6.51
CA ILE A 253 27.25 5.96 -5.65
C ILE A 253 26.15 5.06 -5.10
N ALA A 254 26.12 4.93 -3.78
CA ALA A 254 25.16 4.08 -3.09
C ALA A 254 24.54 4.82 -1.91
N PHE A 255 23.23 4.65 -1.73
CA PHE A 255 22.50 5.09 -0.54
C PHE A 255 22.20 3.89 0.34
N LEU A 256 22.68 3.90 1.58
CA LEU A 256 22.57 2.77 2.50
C LEU A 256 21.82 3.18 3.78
N PHE A 257 20.77 2.42 4.12
CA PHE A 257 20.00 2.58 5.35
C PHE A 257 19.24 1.29 5.68
N GLY A 258 18.84 1.11 6.93
CA GLY A 258 17.97 0.03 7.39
C GLY A 258 16.78 0.61 8.15
N ASP A 259 15.84 -0.25 8.54
CA ASP A 259 14.85 0.06 9.57
C ASP A 259 13.94 1.24 9.19
N MET A 260 13.69 1.44 7.89
CA MET A 260 12.97 2.63 7.43
C MET A 260 11.48 2.56 7.79
N GLY A 261 10.87 1.39 7.60
CA GLY A 261 9.45 1.20 7.78
C GLY A 261 8.58 2.00 6.82
N THR A 262 7.31 2.18 7.19
CA THR A 262 6.32 2.89 6.36
C THR A 262 5.50 3.87 7.18
N SER A 263 4.91 4.86 6.52
CA SER A 263 3.99 5.81 7.13
C SER A 263 2.69 5.91 6.33
N VAL A 264 1.57 5.87 7.04
CA VAL A 264 0.23 6.05 6.49
C VAL A 264 -0.36 7.41 6.89
N PRO A 265 -1.35 7.94 6.14
CA PRO A 265 -1.99 9.24 6.44
C PRO A 265 -3.11 9.14 7.50
N TYR A 266 -3.21 8.01 8.21
CA TYR A 266 -4.24 7.68 9.19
C TYR A 266 -3.62 6.94 10.38
N ARG A 267 -4.38 6.75 11.46
CA ARG A 267 -3.94 5.90 12.57
C ARG A 267 -4.23 4.44 12.27
N THR A 268 -3.43 3.53 12.80
CA THR A 268 -3.69 2.10 12.77
C THR A 268 -3.25 1.49 14.09
N PHE A 269 -3.63 0.24 14.37
CA PHE A 269 -3.33 -0.46 15.62
C PHE A 269 -1.87 -0.98 15.68
N LEU A 270 -1.09 -0.68 14.64
CA LEU A 270 0.32 -1.00 14.53
C LEU A 270 1.15 0.27 14.57
N TRP A 271 2.29 0.20 15.23
CA TRP A 271 3.29 1.26 15.14
C TRP A 271 3.82 1.38 13.70
N THR A 272 3.72 2.59 13.15
CA THR A 272 4.23 2.99 11.83
C THR A 272 5.24 4.14 11.99
N GLN A 273 6.23 4.22 11.11
CA GLN A 273 7.40 5.10 11.22
C GLN A 273 7.16 6.39 10.44
N GLU A 274 6.65 7.45 11.08
CA GLU A 274 6.42 8.74 10.41
C GLU A 274 7.68 9.33 9.78
N GLU A 275 8.84 9.07 10.38
CA GLU A 275 10.17 9.50 9.95
C GLU A 275 10.56 8.92 8.58
N SER A 276 9.97 7.78 8.18
CA SER A 276 10.18 7.17 6.85
C SER A 276 9.90 8.17 5.71
N LYS A 277 8.95 9.10 5.89
CA LYS A 277 8.63 10.16 4.92
C LYS A 277 9.83 11.09 4.68
N LEU A 278 10.62 11.39 5.71
CA LEU A 278 11.79 12.24 5.61
C LEU A 278 12.94 11.53 4.89
N THR A 279 13.15 10.24 5.16
CA THR A 279 14.14 9.43 4.45
C THR A 279 13.88 9.46 2.94
N ILE A 280 12.64 9.18 2.53
CA ILE A 280 12.25 9.24 1.11
C ILE A 280 12.41 10.63 0.51
N LYS A 281 12.02 11.68 1.25
CA LYS A 281 12.17 13.07 0.81
C LYS A 281 13.63 13.43 0.52
N TRP A 282 14.55 13.07 1.41
CA TRP A 282 15.97 13.43 1.26
C TRP A 282 16.65 12.59 0.18
N LEU A 283 16.39 11.29 0.13
CA LEU A 283 16.89 10.43 -0.96
C LEU A 283 16.41 10.93 -2.32
N LYS A 284 15.14 11.33 -2.43
CA LYS A 284 14.58 11.87 -3.68
C LYS A 284 15.35 13.10 -4.14
N ARG A 285 15.59 14.06 -3.23
CA ARG A 285 16.37 15.26 -3.52
C ARG A 285 17.77 14.90 -4.01
N ASP A 286 18.47 14.04 -3.29
CA ASP A 286 19.87 13.72 -3.56
C ASP A 286 20.00 12.95 -4.88
N ILE A 287 19.11 12.00 -5.17
CA ILE A 287 19.05 11.29 -6.45
C ILE A 287 18.74 12.24 -7.61
N GLU A 288 17.86 13.23 -7.41
CA GLU A 288 17.57 14.24 -8.44
C GLU A 288 18.77 15.16 -8.71
N GLU A 289 19.57 15.48 -7.68
CA GLU A 289 20.80 16.28 -7.82
C GLU A 289 21.92 15.53 -8.56
N LEU A 290 21.96 14.20 -8.48
CA LEU A 290 22.93 13.37 -9.20
C LEU A 290 22.77 13.40 -10.73
N GLY A 291 21.58 13.72 -11.25
CA GLY A 291 21.31 13.78 -12.68
C GLY A 291 21.47 12.44 -13.40
N ASP A 292 22.43 12.37 -14.34
CA ASP A 292 22.72 11.19 -15.16
C ASP A 292 23.81 10.27 -14.55
N LYS A 293 24.16 10.46 -13.26
CA LYS A 293 25.08 9.55 -12.59
C LYS A 293 24.38 8.25 -12.17
N PRO A 294 24.91 7.07 -12.53
CA PRO A 294 24.41 5.80 -12.02
C PRO A 294 24.49 5.75 -10.49
N SER A 295 23.42 5.33 -9.84
CA SER A 295 23.36 5.14 -8.39
C SER A 295 22.37 4.03 -8.03
N PHE A 296 22.46 3.51 -6.81
CA PHE A 296 21.52 2.52 -6.30
C PHE A 296 21.24 2.71 -4.80
N ILE A 297 20.15 2.11 -4.34
CA ILE A 297 19.77 2.05 -2.93
C ILE A 297 20.01 0.64 -2.41
N SER A 298 20.57 0.54 -1.20
CA SER A 298 20.66 -0.71 -0.43
C SER A 298 19.95 -0.53 0.91
N HIS A 299 18.73 -1.06 1.00
CA HIS A 299 17.91 -1.09 2.20
C HIS A 299 18.22 -2.38 2.99
N ILE A 300 19.00 -2.26 4.07
CA ILE A 300 19.66 -3.41 4.72
C ILE A 300 18.81 -4.14 5.78
N GLY A 301 17.51 -4.32 5.52
CA GLY A 301 16.58 -5.06 6.37
C GLY A 301 15.62 -4.17 7.14
N ASP A 302 14.60 -4.81 7.72
CA ASP A 302 13.50 -4.17 8.46
C ASP A 302 12.78 -3.15 7.59
N ILE A 303 12.13 -3.69 6.57
CA ILE A 303 11.76 -2.96 5.37
C ILE A 303 10.52 -2.10 5.62
N SER A 304 9.39 -2.76 5.91
CA SER A 304 8.08 -2.11 6.02
C SER A 304 7.50 -2.17 7.43
N TYR A 305 8.01 -3.06 8.29
CA TYR A 305 7.38 -3.47 9.54
C TYR A 305 5.92 -3.96 9.37
N ALA A 306 5.59 -4.52 8.21
CA ALA A 306 4.25 -5.07 7.93
C ALA A 306 3.87 -6.18 8.91
N ARG A 307 4.79 -7.06 9.32
CA ARG A 307 4.56 -8.03 10.42
C ARG A 307 3.26 -8.84 10.28
N GLY A 308 2.96 -9.27 9.05
CA GLY A 308 1.77 -10.06 8.72
C GLY A 308 0.51 -9.28 8.37
N TYR A 309 0.65 -7.98 8.13
CA TYR A 309 -0.44 -7.08 7.78
C TYR A 309 -0.23 -6.50 6.38
N GLU A 310 -0.79 -7.16 5.37
CA GLU A 310 -0.37 -7.05 3.96
C GLU A 310 -0.52 -5.65 3.33
N TRP A 311 -1.51 -4.85 3.73
CA TRP A 311 -1.70 -3.50 3.22
C TRP A 311 -0.56 -2.54 3.59
N LEU A 312 0.25 -2.87 4.61
CA LEU A 312 1.46 -2.10 4.94
C LEU A 312 2.57 -2.33 3.90
N TRP A 313 2.63 -3.50 3.26
CA TRP A 313 3.50 -3.69 2.09
C TRP A 313 3.07 -2.79 0.94
N ASP A 314 1.77 -2.73 0.65
CA ASP A 314 1.25 -1.82 -0.38
C ASP A 314 1.55 -0.34 -0.08
N ALA A 315 1.41 0.07 1.19
CA ALA A 315 1.78 1.40 1.64
C ALA A 315 3.27 1.68 1.46
N PHE A 316 4.13 0.73 1.88
CA PHE A 316 5.57 0.83 1.72
C PHE A 316 5.98 0.94 0.25
N PHE A 317 5.52 0.05 -0.61
CA PHE A 317 5.88 0.06 -2.03
C PHE A 317 5.39 1.32 -2.73
N THR A 318 4.20 1.81 -2.40
CA THR A 318 3.71 3.11 -2.89
C THR A 318 4.59 4.26 -2.40
N GLN A 319 5.06 4.20 -1.16
CA GLN A 319 5.93 5.22 -0.56
C GLN A 319 7.31 5.28 -1.24
N ILE A 320 7.89 4.13 -1.60
CA ILE A 320 9.22 4.07 -2.23
C ILE A 320 9.21 4.20 -3.76
N GLU A 321 8.07 3.98 -4.43
CA GLU A 321 7.95 4.01 -5.90
C GLU A 321 8.61 5.24 -6.56
N PRO A 322 8.51 6.48 -6.01
CA PRO A 322 9.19 7.64 -6.58
C PRO A 322 10.73 7.53 -6.66
N LEU A 323 11.34 6.65 -5.86
CA LEU A 323 12.76 6.31 -5.88
C LEU A 323 12.99 5.01 -6.65
N ALA A 324 12.26 3.95 -6.28
CA ALA A 324 12.46 2.60 -6.80
C ALA A 324 12.17 2.49 -8.30
N SER A 325 11.32 3.37 -8.85
CA SER A 325 11.10 3.47 -10.31
C SER A 325 12.20 4.23 -11.06
N LYS A 326 13.15 4.88 -10.36
CA LYS A 326 14.24 5.68 -10.94
C LYS A 326 15.61 5.05 -10.76
N VAL A 327 15.84 4.41 -9.61
CA VAL A 327 17.12 3.77 -9.27
C VAL A 327 16.89 2.34 -8.77
N PRO A 328 17.83 1.42 -8.99
CA PRO A 328 17.76 0.07 -8.43
C PRO A 328 17.65 0.11 -6.91
N TYR A 329 16.64 -0.58 -6.37
CA TYR A 329 16.35 -0.65 -4.94
C TYR A 329 16.62 -2.08 -4.45
N HIS A 330 17.82 -2.30 -3.92
CA HIS A 330 18.24 -3.57 -3.35
C HIS A 330 17.79 -3.66 -1.88
N VAL A 331 17.35 -4.85 -1.46
CA VAL A 331 16.95 -5.12 -0.07
C VAL A 331 17.75 -6.27 0.54
N CYS A 332 18.01 -6.20 1.83
CA CYS A 332 18.35 -7.35 2.66
C CYS A 332 17.13 -7.73 3.50
N ILE A 333 17.12 -8.96 4.00
CA ILE A 333 16.06 -9.49 4.86
C ILE A 333 16.43 -9.22 6.32
N GLY A 334 15.55 -8.54 7.07
CA GLY A 334 15.66 -8.35 8.52
C GLY A 334 14.85 -9.38 9.31
N ASN A 335 14.86 -9.23 10.63
CA ASN A 335 14.04 -10.03 11.54
C ASN A 335 12.54 -9.77 11.32
N HIS A 336 12.13 -8.53 10.98
CA HIS A 336 10.72 -8.23 10.69
C HIS A 336 10.22 -8.74 9.34
N GLU A 337 11.10 -9.32 8.52
CA GLU A 337 10.72 -10.06 7.30
C GLU A 337 10.76 -11.58 7.50
N TYR A 338 11.65 -12.09 8.36
CA TYR A 338 11.97 -13.53 8.39
C TYR A 338 11.62 -14.26 9.69
N ASP A 339 11.66 -13.59 10.84
CA ASP A 339 11.57 -14.30 12.12
C ASP A 339 10.18 -14.93 12.32
N TRP A 340 10.18 -16.24 12.49
CA TRP A 340 9.01 -17.02 12.87
C TRP A 340 9.42 -18.24 13.72
N PRO A 341 8.63 -18.71 14.71
CA PRO A 341 9.09 -19.74 15.66
C PRO A 341 9.56 -21.06 15.05
N LEU A 342 9.01 -21.49 13.91
CA LEU A 342 9.40 -22.74 13.24
C LEU A 342 10.13 -22.48 11.91
N GLN A 343 10.78 -21.32 11.77
CA GLN A 343 11.58 -20.97 10.60
C GLN A 343 12.71 -21.99 10.36
N PRO A 344 13.00 -22.34 9.09
CA PRO A 344 13.93 -23.43 8.75
C PRO A 344 15.41 -23.08 9.06
N TRP A 345 15.76 -21.80 9.06
CA TRP A 345 17.09 -21.32 9.43
C TRP A 345 16.96 -20.34 10.59
N LYS A 346 17.64 -20.57 11.71
CA LYS A 346 17.70 -19.61 12.82
C LYS A 346 19.11 -19.63 13.41
N PRO A 347 19.97 -18.66 13.07
CA PRO A 347 21.34 -18.66 13.57
C PRO A 347 21.35 -18.40 15.08
N GLU A 348 22.32 -18.98 15.81
CA GLU A 348 22.38 -18.89 17.28
C GLU A 348 22.45 -17.43 17.77
N TRP A 349 23.10 -16.56 17.00
CA TRP A 349 23.23 -15.13 17.32
C TRP A 349 21.89 -14.38 17.22
N ALA A 350 20.95 -14.79 16.36
CA ALA A 350 19.66 -14.12 16.18
C ALA A 350 18.86 -14.09 17.48
N SER A 351 18.87 -15.19 18.24
CA SER A 351 18.15 -15.26 19.53
C SER A 351 18.74 -14.33 20.59
N ARG A 352 20.03 -13.97 20.49
CA ARG A 352 20.70 -13.05 21.42
C ARG A 352 20.59 -11.59 20.97
N LEU A 353 20.66 -11.34 19.67
CA LEU A 353 20.64 -10.00 19.07
C LEU A 353 19.22 -9.43 18.97
N TYR A 354 18.27 -10.22 18.48
CA TYR A 354 16.89 -9.76 18.29
C TYR A 354 16.04 -9.94 19.55
N GLY A 355 16.25 -11.01 20.33
CA GLY A 355 15.52 -11.18 21.60
C GLY A 355 13.99 -11.21 21.41
N THR A 356 13.29 -10.18 21.90
CA THR A 356 11.84 -9.96 21.70
C THR A 356 11.52 -9.04 20.52
N ASP A 357 12.53 -8.42 19.92
CA ASP A 357 12.42 -7.58 18.73
C ASP A 357 12.37 -8.47 17.48
N GLY A 358 11.26 -9.20 17.33
CA GLY A 358 10.96 -9.98 16.15
C GLY A 358 9.52 -9.72 15.73
N GLY A 359 9.31 -9.47 14.44
CA GLY A 359 7.97 -9.51 13.86
C GLY A 359 7.49 -10.95 13.77
N VAL A 360 6.17 -11.20 13.86
CA VAL A 360 5.62 -12.48 13.36
C VAL A 360 5.58 -12.34 11.83
N ALA A 361 6.75 -12.48 11.22
CA ALA A 361 6.94 -12.26 9.81
C ALA A 361 6.92 -13.61 9.09
N ASN A 362 5.97 -13.79 8.20
CA ASN A 362 5.62 -15.10 7.64
C ASN A 362 6.22 -15.34 6.24
N VAL A 363 7.12 -14.47 5.77
CA VAL A 363 7.81 -14.62 4.48
C VAL A 363 8.79 -15.80 4.51
N GLY A 364 9.29 -16.18 5.70
CA GLY A 364 10.20 -17.33 5.87
C GLY A 364 9.65 -18.69 5.45
N CYS A 365 8.33 -18.82 5.22
CA CYS A 365 7.70 -20.03 4.66
C CYS A 365 7.27 -19.92 3.20
N LEU A 366 7.41 -18.74 2.56
CA LEU A 366 7.20 -18.64 1.12
C LEU A 366 8.29 -19.49 0.44
N THR A 367 7.90 -20.66 -0.05
CA THR A 367 8.78 -21.48 -0.87
C THR A 367 8.92 -20.80 -2.22
N ALA A 368 10.15 -20.42 -2.56
CA ALA A 368 10.51 -19.89 -3.88
C ALA A 368 10.14 -20.86 -5.01
#